data_AF-A0A167M351-F1
#
_entry.id   AF-A0A167M351-F1
#
_cell.length_a   1.000
_cell.length_b   1.000
_cell.length_c   1.000
_cell.angle_alpha   90.00
_cell.angle_beta   90.00
_cell.angle_gamma   90.00
#
_symmetry.space_group_name_H-M   'P 1'
#
loop_
_entity.id
_entity.type
_entity.pdbx_description
1 polymer ?
#
loop_
_entity_poly.entity_id
_entity_poly.type
_entity_poly.pdbx_seq_one_letter_code
_entity_poly.pdbx_strand_id
1 'polypeptide(L)'
;MKKVDNQRAQTLAEEALKLMQEAKVLQQQAQCQAARILGYQQQSDGLAFKYLAAKAEHGEHSQQAFEAKQAWLHARKSVQARYPKFHGK
;
A
#
# COMPACT_ATOMS: atom_id res chain seq x y z
N MET A 1 28.23 41.72 -8.19
CA MET A 1 27.26 40.83 -8.84
C MET A 1 27.60 39.35 -8.69
N LYS A 2 28.75 38.83 -9.18
CA LYS A 2 29.08 37.38 -9.17
C LYS A 2 28.89 36.59 -7.84
N LYS A 3 29.10 37.20 -6.66
CA LYS A 3 28.94 36.49 -5.37
C LYS A 3 27.47 36.24 -4.99
N VAL A 4 26.58 37.20 -5.28
CA VAL A 4 25.15 37.10 -4.94
C VAL A 4 24.47 36.07 -5.85
N ASP A 5 24.86 36.04 -7.13
CA ASP A 5 24.35 35.07 -8.11
C ASP A 5 24.77 33.63 -7.75
N ASN A 6 25.98 33.44 -7.21
CA ASN A 6 26.47 32.14 -6.76
C ASN A 6 25.74 31.64 -5.50
N GLN A 7 25.50 32.53 -4.54
CA GLN A 7 24.78 32.17 -3.32
C GLN A 7 23.31 31.82 -3.59
N ARG A 8 22.65 32.55 -4.50
CA ARG A 8 21.30 32.20 -4.97
C ARG A 8 21.26 30.84 -5.67
N ALA A 9 22.26 30.53 -6.51
CA ALA A 9 22.36 29.24 -7.17
C ALA A 9 22.54 28.09 -6.17
N GLN A 10 23.32 28.30 -5.09
CA GLN A 10 23.48 27.32 -4.02
C GLN A 10 22.17 27.05 -3.27
N THR A 11 21.43 28.10 -2.88
CA THR A 11 20.13 27.94 -2.21
C THR A 11 19.13 27.18 -3.08
N LEU A 12 19.05 27.50 -4.37
CA LEU A 12 18.17 26.79 -5.30
C LEU A 12 18.57 25.31 -5.45
N ALA A 13 19.87 25.00 -5.45
CA ALA A 13 20.34 23.63 -5.52
C ALA A 13 19.98 22.82 -4.26
N GLU A 14 20.09 23.43 -3.08
CA GLU A 14 19.71 22.83 -1.80
C GLU A 14 18.20 22.57 -1.72
N GLU A 15 17.38 23.55 -2.13
CA GLU A 15 15.92 23.39 -2.22
C GLU A 15 15.51 22.29 -3.20
N ALA A 16 16.14 22.26 -4.38
CA ALA A 16 15.89 21.21 -5.37
C ALA A 16 16.23 19.82 -4.82
N LEU A 17 17.35 19.67 -4.12
CA LEU A 17 17.75 18.41 -3.52
C LEU A 17 16.72 17.92 -2.48
N LYS A 18 16.24 18.83 -1.63
CA LYS A 18 15.19 18.52 -0.64
C LYS A 18 13.91 18.05 -1.31
N LEU A 19 13.44 18.79 -2.33
CA LEU A 19 12.24 18.44 -3.08
C LEU A 19 12.37 17.09 -3.79
N MET A 20 13.53 16.80 -4.39
CA MET A 20 13.78 15.50 -5.02
C MET A 20 13.73 14.35 -4.01
N GLN A 21 14.26 14.56 -2.81
CA GLN A 21 14.24 13.54 -1.76
C GLN A 21 12.81 13.28 -1.24
N GLU A 22 12.03 14.34 -1.03
CA GLU A 22 10.61 14.24 -0.68
C GLU A 22 9.81 13.53 -1.77
N ALA A 23 10.00 13.92 -3.04
CA ALA A 23 9.35 13.31 -4.19
C ALA A 23 9.68 11.81 -4.31
N LYS A 24 10.92 11.41 -4.05
CA LYS A 24 11.34 10.01 -4.06
C LYS A 24 10.62 9.19 -3.00
N VAL A 25 10.50 9.73 -1.79
CA VAL A 25 9.76 9.06 -0.69
C VAL A 25 8.28 8.92 -1.05
N LEU A 26 7.65 9.98 -1.55
CA LEU A 26 6.25 9.95 -1.97
C LEU A 26 6.00 8.96 -3.12
N GLN A 27 6.91 8.92 -4.10
CA GLN A 27 6.84 7.97 -5.21
C GLN A 27 6.93 6.52 -4.70
N GLN A 28 7.85 6.23 -3.80
CA GLN A 28 8.00 4.89 -3.22
C GLN A 28 6.73 4.49 -2.43
N GLN A 29 6.16 5.41 -1.66
CA GLN A 29 4.91 5.17 -0.93
C GLN A 29 3.75 4.86 -1.88
N ALA A 30 3.60 5.65 -2.95
CA ALA A 30 2.58 5.44 -3.97
C ALA A 30 2.75 4.08 -4.68
N GLN A 31 3.98 3.69 -5.01
CA GLN A 31 4.27 2.39 -5.62
C GLN A 31 3.91 1.23 -4.68
N CYS A 32 4.26 1.32 -3.40
CA CYS A 32 3.88 0.29 -2.43
C CYS A 32 2.36 0.21 -2.23
N GLN A 33 1.67 1.35 -2.21
CA GLN A 33 0.20 1.37 -2.14
C GLN A 33 -0.43 0.71 -3.39
N ALA A 34 0.05 1.05 -4.58
CA ALA A 34 -0.44 0.46 -5.83
C ALA A 34 -0.20 -1.06 -5.86
N ALA A 35 1.00 -1.51 -5.49
CA ALA A 35 1.32 -2.93 -5.39
C ALA A 35 0.45 -3.66 -4.37
N ARG A 36 0.12 -3.02 -3.24
CA ARG A 36 -0.80 -3.56 -2.24
C ARG A 36 -2.22 -3.74 -2.79
N ILE A 37 -2.74 -2.73 -3.49
CA ILE A 37 -4.07 -2.78 -4.12
C ILE A 37 -4.12 -3.93 -5.13
N LEU A 38 -3.14 -4.01 -6.02
CA LEU A 38 -3.05 -5.09 -7.01
C LEU A 38 -2.93 -6.47 -6.34
N GLY A 39 -2.13 -6.58 -5.28
CA GLY A 39 -2.01 -7.81 -4.51
C GLY A 39 -3.33 -8.27 -3.91
N TYR A 40 -4.15 -7.35 -3.40
CA TYR A 40 -5.49 -7.71 -2.92
C TYR A 40 -6.40 -8.20 -4.04
N GLN A 41 -6.44 -7.48 -5.16
CA GLN A 41 -7.26 -7.85 -6.32
C GLN A 41 -6.94 -9.26 -6.83
N GLN A 42 -5.65 -9.60 -6.91
CA GLN A 42 -5.19 -10.88 -7.44
C GLN A 42 -5.34 -12.05 -6.46
N GLN A 43 -5.23 -11.79 -5.15
CA GLN A 43 -4.98 -12.87 -4.18
C GLN A 43 -5.97 -12.93 -3.02
N SER A 44 -6.71 -11.86 -2.74
CA SER A 44 -7.56 -11.74 -1.56
C SER A 44 -9.03 -11.49 -1.90
N ASP A 45 -9.33 -10.65 -2.88
CA ASP A 45 -10.70 -10.16 -3.10
C ASP A 45 -11.65 -11.28 -3.54
N GLY A 46 -11.20 -12.19 -4.40
CA GLY A 46 -11.96 -13.39 -4.76
C GLY A 46 -12.30 -14.29 -3.55
N LEU A 47 -11.41 -14.36 -2.55
CA LEU A 47 -11.66 -15.11 -1.32
C LEU A 47 -12.65 -14.39 -0.41
N ALA A 48 -12.63 -13.05 -0.40
CA ALA A 48 -13.64 -12.26 0.31
C ALA A 48 -15.04 -12.53 -0.25
N PHE A 49 -15.19 -12.59 -1.58
CA PHE A 49 -16.47 -12.94 -2.20
C PHE A 49 -16.91 -14.37 -1.87
N LYS A 50 -16.00 -15.34 -1.84
CA LYS A 50 -16.32 -16.72 -1.40
C LYS A 50 -16.81 -16.76 0.05
N TYR A 51 -16.19 -15.99 0.94
CA TYR A 51 -16.65 -15.87 2.33
C TYR A 51 -18.07 -15.28 2.41
N LEU A 52 -18.33 -14.20 1.66
CA LEU A 52 -19.65 -13.56 1.64
C LEU A 52 -20.72 -14.51 1.08
N ALA A 53 -20.39 -15.27 0.02
CA ALA A 53 -21.27 -16.29 -0.54
C ALA A 53 -21.57 -17.40 0.48
N ALA A 54 -20.53 -17.97 1.10
CA ALA A 54 -20.70 -19.02 2.12
C ALA A 54 -21.52 -18.54 3.33
N LYS A 55 -21.32 -17.29 3.75
CA LYS A 55 -22.11 -16.68 4.83
C LYS A 55 -23.58 -16.52 4.45
N ALA A 56 -23.88 -16.17 3.20
CA ALA A 56 -25.25 -16.02 2.71
C ALA A 56 -25.95 -17.38 2.53
N GLU A 57 -25.23 -18.40 2.04
CA GLU A 57 -25.80 -19.71 1.71
C GLU A 57 -25.96 -20.62 2.93
N HIS A 58 -24.98 -20.62 3.84
CA HIS A 58 -24.91 -21.56 4.96
C HIS A 58 -25.05 -20.89 6.33
N GLY A 59 -25.09 -19.55 6.37
CA GLY A 59 -25.06 -18.78 7.60
C GLY A 59 -23.64 -18.53 8.13
N GLU A 60 -23.50 -17.47 8.93
CA GLU A 60 -22.20 -16.98 9.42
C GLU A 60 -21.46 -17.98 10.34
N HIS A 61 -22.20 -18.80 11.07
CA HIS A 61 -21.65 -19.78 12.01
C HIS A 61 -21.42 -21.15 11.39
N SER A 62 -21.64 -21.30 10.08
CA SER A 62 -21.31 -22.54 9.37
C SER A 62 -19.80 -22.75 9.29
N GLN A 63 -19.42 -24.04 9.23
CA GLN A 63 -18.03 -24.41 9.03
C GLN A 63 -17.48 -23.86 7.70
N GLN A 64 -18.30 -23.84 6.65
CA GLN A 64 -17.98 -23.33 5.32
C GLN A 64 -17.64 -21.83 5.37
N ALA A 65 -18.47 -21.02 6.06
CA ALA A 65 -18.21 -19.60 6.22
C ALA A 65 -16.94 -19.36 7.06
N PHE A 66 -16.69 -20.17 8.09
CA PHE A 66 -15.47 -20.08 8.88
C PHE A 66 -14.21 -20.37 8.06
N GLU A 67 -14.19 -21.46 7.30
CA GLU A 67 -13.05 -21.85 6.46
C GLU A 67 -12.75 -20.80 5.38
N ALA A 68 -13.80 -20.33 4.69
CA ALA A 68 -13.66 -19.27 3.68
C ALA A 68 -13.11 -17.97 4.29
N LYS A 69 -13.54 -17.61 5.52
CA LYS A 69 -13.02 -16.46 6.26
C LYS A 69 -11.54 -16.63 6.57
N GLN A 70 -11.11 -17.80 7.04
CA GLN A 70 -9.69 -18.04 7.36
C GLN A 70 -8.83 -17.94 6.10
N ALA A 71 -9.26 -18.53 4.98
CA ALA A 71 -8.56 -18.42 3.71
C ALA A 71 -8.40 -16.97 3.26
N TRP A 72 -9.49 -16.19 3.30
CA TRP A 72 -9.45 -14.76 2.97
C TRP A 72 -8.51 -13.97 3.89
N LEU A 73 -8.63 -14.14 5.22
CA LEU A 73 -7.81 -13.41 6.18
C LEU A 73 -6.32 -13.77 6.06
N HIS A 74 -6.00 -15.02 5.78
CA HIS A 74 -4.63 -15.46 5.54
C HIS A 74 -4.05 -14.78 4.29
N ALA A 75 -4.73 -14.87 3.15
CA ALA A 75 -4.27 -14.24 1.91
C ALA A 75 -4.14 -12.72 2.06
N ARG A 76 -5.12 -12.08 2.71
CA ARG A 76 -5.07 -10.66 3.03
C ARG A 76 -3.81 -10.34 3.81
N LYS A 77 -3.56 -11.00 4.95
CA LYS A 77 -2.36 -10.80 5.79
C LYS A 77 -1.06 -10.96 4.99
N SER A 78 -0.97 -11.95 4.11
CA SER A 78 0.19 -12.17 3.24
C SER A 78 0.45 -11.01 2.25
N VAL A 79 -0.60 -10.36 1.74
CA VAL A 79 -0.46 -9.13 0.94
C VAL A 79 0.02 -7.96 1.82
N GLN A 80 -0.52 -7.83 3.04
CA GLN A 80 -0.14 -6.75 3.95
C GLN A 80 1.32 -6.84 4.42
N ALA A 81 1.82 -8.06 4.62
CA ALA A 81 3.20 -8.33 5.00
C ALA A 81 4.17 -7.98 3.86
N ARG A 82 3.83 -8.27 2.59
CA ARG A 82 4.66 -7.92 1.42
C ARG A 82 4.66 -6.44 1.11
N TYR A 83 3.53 -5.76 1.32
CA TYR A 83 3.36 -4.35 1.00
C TYR A 83 2.84 -3.59 2.23
N PRO A 84 3.70 -3.29 3.21
CA PRO A 84 3.29 -2.61 4.44
C PRO A 84 2.73 -1.21 4.16
N LYS A 85 1.88 -0.71 5.07
CA LYS A 85 1.48 0.70 5.02
C LYS A 85 2.65 1.51 5.56
N PHE A 86 3.10 2.51 4.81
CA PHE A 86 3.99 3.52 5.36
C PHE A 86 3.14 4.44 6.23
N HIS A 87 3.29 4.32 7.54
CA HIS A 87 2.88 5.37 8.45
C HIS A 87 3.99 6.43 8.38
N GLY A 88 3.71 7.57 7.76
CA GLY A 88 4.59 8.72 7.86
C GLY A 88 4.85 9.00 9.34
N LYS A 89 6.11 9.07 9.73
CA LYS A 89 6.49 9.66 11.02
C LYS A 89 6.42 11.17 10.90
#